data_AF-A0A8T3R1D9-F1
#
_entry.id   AF-A0A8T3R1D9-F1
#
_cell.length_a   1.000
_cell.length_b   1.000
_cell.length_c   1.000
_cell.angle_alpha   90.00
_cell.angle_beta   90.00
_cell.angle_gamma   90.00
#
_symmetry.space_group_name_H-M   'P 1'
#
loop_
_entity.id
_entity.type
_entity.pdbx_description
1 polymer ?
#
loop_
_entity_poly.entity_id
_entity_poly.type
_entity_poly.pdbx_seq_one_letter_code
_entity_poly.pdbx_strand_id
1 'polypeptide(L)'
;MTRLSACVGCGILVSPGLRCYACRRQRSQIYNASRPQHHALYATSAWKRLSAEVRAGATRCHWCLKPTTRLVADHIIPLDERPDLALEQTNLVPSCVPCNTRRGRNAKLPDPRAVA
;
A
#
# COMPACT_ATOMS: atom_id res chain seq x y z
N MET A 1 32.90 -2.26 20.41
CA MET A 1 31.91 -3.15 21.04
C MET A 1 30.66 -3.19 20.16
N THR A 2 30.29 -4.35 19.62
CA THR A 2 29.06 -4.47 18.81
C THR A 2 27.85 -4.37 19.73
N ARG A 3 27.04 -3.31 19.57
CA ARG A 3 25.80 -3.14 20.34
C ARG A 3 24.81 -4.24 19.93
N LEU A 4 24.39 -5.08 20.87
CA LEU A 4 23.35 -6.08 20.66
C LEU A 4 22.00 -5.55 21.14
N SER A 5 20.91 -6.14 20.65
CA SER A 5 19.55 -5.82 21.08
C SER A 5 18.72 -7.10 21.16
N ALA A 6 17.84 -7.18 22.15
CA ALA A 6 16.93 -8.31 22.29
C ALA A 6 15.85 -8.27 21.20
N CYS A 7 15.61 -9.41 20.55
CA CYS A 7 14.53 -9.58 19.60
C CYS A 7 13.16 -9.38 20.29
N VAL A 8 12.28 -8.51 19.78
CA VAL A 8 10.94 -8.30 20.38
C VAL A 8 9.98 -9.48 20.20
N GLY A 9 10.36 -10.50 19.41
CA GLY A 9 9.55 -11.70 19.19
C GLY A 9 9.90 -12.87 20.11
N CYS A 10 11.18 -13.04 20.45
CA CYS A 10 11.65 -14.22 21.19
C CYS A 10 12.81 -13.95 22.18
N GLY A 11 13.23 -12.70 22.36
CA GLY A 11 14.18 -12.30 23.39
C GLY A 11 15.67 -12.54 23.10
N ILE A 12 16.02 -13.38 22.10
CA ILE A 12 17.44 -13.63 21.75
C ILE A 12 18.15 -12.33 21.37
N LEU A 13 19.41 -12.20 21.83
CA LEU A 13 20.30 -11.11 21.46
C LEU A 13 20.74 -11.24 20.01
N VAL A 14 20.48 -10.19 19.22
CA VAL A 14 20.87 -10.10 17.81
C VAL A 14 21.58 -8.78 17.54
N SER A 15 22.25 -8.69 16.38
CA SER A 15 22.69 -7.41 15.82
C SER A 15 21.51 -6.41 15.76
N PRO A 16 21.77 -5.10 15.87
CA PRO A 16 20.71 -4.10 16.03
C PRO A 16 19.58 -4.26 15.01
N GLY A 17 18.35 -4.39 15.51
CA GLY A 17 17.14 -4.59 14.72
C GLY A 17 15.96 -5.00 15.60
N LEU A 18 14.72 -4.78 15.14
CA LEU A 18 13.52 -5.11 15.94
C LEU A 18 13.36 -6.61 16.21
N ARG A 19 13.76 -7.49 15.28
CA ARG A 19 13.52 -8.94 15.36
C ARG A 19 14.66 -9.73 14.74
N CYS A 20 14.93 -10.94 15.23
CA CYS A 20 15.84 -11.91 14.62
C CYS A 20 15.31 -12.42 13.27
N TYR A 21 16.17 -13.03 12.44
CA TYR A 21 15.78 -13.55 11.11
C TYR A 21 14.61 -14.55 11.19
N ALA A 22 14.64 -15.48 12.15
CA ALA A 22 13.58 -16.47 12.33
C ALA A 22 12.22 -15.83 12.65
N CYS A 23 12.16 -14.92 13.63
CA CYS A 23 10.91 -14.21 13.95
C CYS A 23 10.44 -13.28 12.83
N ARG A 24 11.36 -12.70 12.03
CA ARG A 24 10.98 -11.95 10.82
C ARG A 24 10.32 -12.86 9.79
N ARG A 25 10.93 -14.02 9.50
CA ARG A 25 10.42 -15.01 8.54
C ARG A 25 9.05 -15.55 8.98
N GLN A 26 8.90 -15.93 10.24
CA GLN A 26 7.64 -16.44 10.79
C GLN A 26 6.52 -15.40 10.65
N ARG A 27 6.78 -14.14 11.00
CA ARG A 27 5.80 -13.06 10.83
C ARG A 27 5.41 -12.87 9.36
N SER A 28 6.37 -12.92 8.44
CA SER A 28 6.07 -12.84 7.00
C SER A 28 5.25 -14.02 6.51
N GLN A 29 5.51 -15.24 7.00
CA GLN A 29 4.70 -16.42 6.68
C GLN A 29 3.26 -16.26 7.15
N ILE A 30 3.04 -15.80 8.39
CA ILE A 30 1.70 -15.54 8.92
C ILE A 30 0.96 -14.50 8.08
N TYR A 31 1.60 -13.37 7.79
CA TYR A 31 1.01 -12.32 6.95
C TYR A 31 0.67 -12.82 5.54
N ASN A 32 1.56 -13.57 4.91
CA ASN A 32 1.34 -14.11 3.56
C ASN A 32 0.23 -15.16 3.54
N ALA A 33 0.10 -15.97 4.60
CA ALA A 33 -0.98 -16.94 4.75
C ALA A 33 -2.35 -16.28 4.91
N SER A 34 -2.41 -15.11 5.54
CA SER A 34 -3.64 -14.33 5.72
C SER A 34 -3.87 -13.30 4.60
N ARG A 35 -3.13 -13.36 3.50
CA ARG A 35 -3.21 -12.34 2.45
C ARG A 35 -4.52 -12.48 1.66
N PRO A 36 -5.33 -11.42 1.52
CA PRO A 36 -6.56 -11.50 0.75
C PRO A 36 -6.31 -11.87 -0.72
N GLN A 37 -7.19 -12.69 -1.30
CA GLN A 37 -7.06 -13.19 -2.68
C GLN A 37 -6.92 -12.05 -3.70
N HIS A 38 -7.65 -10.95 -3.49
CA HIS A 38 -7.63 -9.79 -4.40
C HIS A 38 -6.23 -9.15 -4.53
N HIS A 39 -5.28 -9.40 -3.61
CA HIS A 39 -3.90 -8.94 -3.76
C HIS A 39 -3.16 -9.56 -4.96
N ALA A 40 -3.63 -10.70 -5.48
CA ALA A 40 -3.08 -11.30 -6.70
C ALA A 40 -3.20 -10.35 -7.91
N LEU A 41 -4.23 -9.48 -7.92
CA LEU A 41 -4.43 -8.44 -8.94
C LEU A 41 -3.16 -7.65 -9.19
N TYR A 42 -2.46 -7.23 -8.12
CA TYR A 42 -1.30 -6.35 -8.21
C TYR A 42 -0.12 -6.96 -8.96
N ALA A 43 -0.09 -8.29 -9.12
CA ALA A 43 0.94 -8.99 -9.89
C ALA A 43 0.63 -9.07 -11.40
N THR A 44 -0.63 -8.87 -11.79
CA THR A 44 -1.11 -9.03 -13.17
C THR A 44 -0.53 -7.96 -14.11
N SER A 45 -0.38 -8.32 -15.39
CA SER A 45 0.03 -7.36 -16.45
C SER A 45 -1.01 -6.26 -16.65
N ALA A 46 -2.30 -6.61 -16.58
CA ALA A 46 -3.42 -5.67 -16.69
C ALA A 46 -3.32 -4.55 -15.64
N TRP A 47 -3.09 -4.92 -14.37
CA TRP A 47 -2.89 -3.93 -13.31
C TRP A 47 -1.66 -3.06 -13.55
N LYS A 48 -0.52 -3.67 -13.91
CA LYS A 48 0.73 -2.92 -14.14
C LYS A 48 0.58 -1.88 -15.23
N ARG A 49 -0.12 -2.22 -16.31
CA ARG A 49 -0.43 -1.32 -17.43
C ARG A 49 -1.36 -0.19 -16.98
N LEU A 50 -2.53 -0.53 -16.44
CA LEU A 50 -3.52 0.47 -16.01
C LEU A 50 -2.96 1.41 -14.93
N SER A 51 -2.18 0.88 -13.98
CA SER A 51 -1.50 1.68 -12.96
C SER A 51 -0.49 2.66 -13.56
N ALA A 52 0.20 2.28 -14.63
CA ALA A 52 1.10 3.19 -15.35
C ALA A 52 0.30 4.28 -16.09
N GLU A 53 -0.79 3.91 -16.75
CA GLU A 53 -1.69 4.84 -17.47
C GLU A 53 -2.28 5.90 -16.52
N VAL A 54 -2.79 5.50 -15.35
CA VAL A 54 -3.36 6.41 -14.32
C VAL A 54 -2.35 7.45 -13.83
N ARG A 55 -1.06 7.10 -13.84
CA ARG A 55 0.03 7.98 -13.37
C ARG A 55 0.69 8.76 -14.48
N ALA A 56 0.49 8.38 -15.74
CA ALA A 56 1.10 9.03 -16.88
C ALA A 56 0.61 10.47 -16.96
N GLY A 57 1.55 11.43 -16.94
CA GLY A 57 1.24 12.86 -17.00
C GLY A 57 0.67 13.48 -15.72
N ALA A 58 0.40 12.69 -14.68
CA ALA A 58 -0.07 13.22 -13.41
C ALA A 58 1.07 13.92 -12.65
N THR A 59 0.81 15.16 -12.21
CA THR A 59 1.80 15.98 -11.49
C THR A 59 1.40 16.29 -10.06
N ARG A 60 0.19 15.90 -9.64
CA ARG A 60 -0.41 16.19 -8.33
C ARG A 60 -1.14 14.97 -7.79
N CYS A 61 -1.15 14.85 -6.46
CA CYS A 61 -1.97 13.86 -5.77
C CYS A 61 -3.45 14.24 -5.84
N HIS A 62 -4.32 13.29 -6.17
CA HIS A 62 -5.77 13.48 -6.19
C HIS A 62 -6.32 13.93 -4.82
N TRP A 63 -5.84 13.33 -3.72
CA TRP A 63 -6.40 13.55 -2.39
C TRP A 63 -5.97 14.84 -1.71
N CYS A 64 -4.68 15.17 -1.78
CA CYS A 64 -4.14 16.35 -1.08
C CYS A 64 -3.84 17.51 -2.01
N LEU A 65 -4.00 17.32 -3.32
CA LEU A 65 -3.76 18.31 -4.37
C LEU A 65 -2.33 18.88 -4.40
N LYS A 66 -1.38 18.32 -3.62
CA LYS A 66 0.01 18.75 -3.62
C LYS A 66 0.76 18.19 -4.84
N PRO A 67 1.64 18.98 -5.46
CA PRO A 67 2.47 18.49 -6.55
C PRO A 67 3.45 17.41 -6.07
N THR A 68 3.61 16.36 -6.87
CA THR A 68 4.60 15.32 -6.64
C THR A 68 4.81 14.48 -7.90
N THR A 69 6.03 13.98 -8.09
CA THR A 69 6.37 13.02 -9.15
C THR A 69 6.27 11.56 -8.66
N ARG A 70 6.13 11.34 -7.35
CA ARG A 70 6.05 10.00 -6.74
C ARG A 70 4.59 9.62 -6.51
N LEU A 71 3.92 9.26 -7.59
CA LEU A 71 2.51 8.85 -7.59
C LEU A 71 2.38 7.32 -7.68
N VAL A 72 1.34 6.81 -7.05
CA VAL A 72 0.83 5.43 -7.14
C VAL A 72 -0.60 5.47 -7.66
N ALA A 73 -1.08 4.38 -8.27
CA ALA A 73 -2.51 4.26 -8.58
C ALA A 73 -3.24 3.79 -7.33
N ASP A 74 -4.29 4.50 -6.95
CA ASP A 74 -5.08 4.26 -5.75
C ASP A 74 -6.54 4.06 -6.12
N HIS A 75 -7.18 3.07 -5.52
CA HIS A 75 -8.58 2.74 -5.75
C HIS A 75 -9.48 3.74 -5.00
N ILE A 76 -10.39 4.42 -5.70
CA ILE A 76 -11.39 5.33 -5.09
C ILE A 76 -12.28 4.52 -4.14
N ILE A 77 -12.89 3.45 -4.65
CA ILE A 77 -13.60 2.45 -3.87
C ILE A 77 -12.64 1.30 -3.58
N PRO A 78 -12.34 0.99 -2.31
CA PRO A 78 -11.39 -0.04 -1.92
C PRO A 78 -11.66 -1.42 -2.55
N LEU A 79 -10.59 -2.16 -2.81
CA LEU A 79 -10.64 -3.45 -3.49
C LEU A 79 -11.33 -4.56 -2.67
N ASP A 80 -11.33 -4.43 -1.35
CA ASP A 80 -12.07 -5.25 -0.40
C ASP A 80 -13.59 -4.95 -0.40
N GLU A 81 -14.00 -3.73 -0.78
CA GLU A 81 -15.42 -3.35 -0.92
C GLU A 81 -15.98 -3.69 -2.32
N ARG A 82 -15.24 -3.40 -3.39
CA ARG A 82 -15.67 -3.59 -4.79
C ARG A 82 -14.58 -4.22 -5.66
N PRO A 83 -14.33 -5.53 -5.50
CA PRO A 83 -13.32 -6.24 -6.30
C PRO A 83 -13.66 -6.29 -7.80
N ASP A 84 -14.93 -6.15 -8.16
CA ASP A 84 -15.40 -6.05 -9.54
C ASP A 84 -14.92 -4.77 -10.24
N LEU A 85 -14.67 -3.68 -9.49
CA LEU A 85 -14.16 -2.41 -10.00
C LEU A 85 -12.63 -2.32 -10.00
N ALA A 86 -11.93 -3.45 -9.83
CA ALA A 86 -10.48 -3.53 -9.66
C ALA A 86 -9.67 -2.91 -10.81
N LEU A 87 -10.16 -3.09 -12.03
CA LEU A 87 -9.53 -2.65 -13.28
C LEU A 87 -10.33 -1.56 -14.00
N GLU A 88 -11.33 -0.99 -13.34
CA GLU A 88 -12.09 0.13 -13.87
C GLU A 88 -11.28 1.42 -13.73
N GLN A 89 -10.93 2.04 -14.86
CA GLN A 89 -10.12 3.27 -14.85
C GLN A 89 -10.79 4.39 -14.07
N THR A 90 -12.13 4.46 -14.08
CA THR A 90 -12.93 5.43 -13.34
C THR A 90 -12.83 5.25 -11.82
N ASN A 91 -12.44 4.06 -11.35
CA ASN A 91 -12.22 3.75 -9.94
C ASN A 91 -10.77 3.98 -9.50
N LEU A 92 -9.92 4.59 -10.36
CA LEU A 92 -8.51 4.78 -10.07
C LEU A 92 -8.09 6.24 -10.16
N VAL A 93 -7.23 6.66 -9.23
CA VAL A 93 -6.69 8.01 -9.19
C VAL A 93 -5.18 8.01 -8.88
N PRO A 94 -4.42 9.00 -9.37
CA PRO A 94 -3.05 9.20 -8.95
C PRO A 94 -2.99 9.71 -7.50
N SER A 95 -2.30 8.99 -6.64
CA SER A 95 -2.19 9.29 -5.21
C SER A 95 -0.73 9.32 -4.77
N CYS A 96 -0.37 10.21 -3.85
CA CYS A 96 0.95 10.14 -3.23
C CYS A 96 1.00 9.00 -2.21
N VAL A 97 2.19 8.42 -1.99
CA VAL A 97 2.38 7.31 -1.04
C VAL A 97 1.81 7.60 0.37
N PRO A 98 1.98 8.80 0.95
CA PRO A 98 1.36 9.13 2.24
C PRO A 98 -0.16 9.06 2.24
N CYS A 99 -0.82 9.61 1.22
CA CYS A 99 -2.29 9.57 1.13
C CYS A 99 -2.81 8.16 0.89
N ASN A 100 -2.21 7.42 -0.05
CA ASN A 100 -2.52 6.01 -0.30
C ASN A 100 -2.37 5.16 0.96
N THR A 101 -1.26 5.34 1.70
CA THR A 101 -1.01 4.61 2.95
C THR A 101 -2.03 4.98 4.03
N ARG A 102 -2.38 6.26 4.15
CA ARG A 102 -3.38 6.71 5.13
C ARG A 102 -4.75 6.09 4.84
N ARG A 103 -5.17 6.05 3.56
CA ARG A 103 -6.42 5.41 3.14
C ARG A 103 -6.43 3.90 3.33
N GLY A 104 -5.31 3.23 3.08
CA GLY A 104 -5.18 1.79 3.33
C GLY A 104 -5.10 1.40 4.82
N ARG A 105 -4.80 2.35 5.72
CA ARG A 105 -4.72 2.11 7.18
C ARG A 105 -5.96 2.54 7.94
N ASN A 106 -6.68 3.55 7.44
CA ASN A 106 -7.84 4.15 8.08
C ASN A 106 -8.86 4.56 7.02
N ALA A 107 -10.13 4.22 7.26
CA ALA A 107 -11.29 4.49 6.43
C ALA A 107 -11.28 5.87 5.72
N LYS A 108 -11.64 5.82 4.43
CA LYS A 108 -12.27 6.87 3.60
C LYS A 108 -11.88 8.32 3.97
N LEU A 109 -10.78 8.82 3.39
CA LEU A 109 -10.63 10.27 3.25
C LEU A 109 -11.83 10.81 2.46
N PRO A 110 -12.43 11.94 2.85
CA PRO A 110 -13.52 12.53 2.09
C PRO A 110 -13.04 12.83 0.68
N ASP A 111 -13.87 12.49 -0.31
CA ASP A 111 -13.63 12.85 -1.70
C ASP A 111 -13.50 14.38 -1.77
N PRO A 112 -12.36 14.92 -2.24
CA PRO A 112 -12.20 16.37 -2.39
C PRO A 112 -13.21 16.98 -3.37
N ARG A 113 -13.92 16.20 -4.19
CA ARG A 113 -15.05 16.65 -5.03
C ARG A 113 -16.38 16.73 -4.29
N ALA A 114 -16.51 16.12 -3.11
CA ALA A 114 -17.74 16.18 -2.30
C ALA A 114 -17.87 17.46 -1.46
N VAL A 115 -16.93 18.41 -1.60
CA VAL A 115 -16.87 19.69 -0.86
C VAL A 115 -17.09 20.89 -1.81
N ALA A 116 -17.69 20.66 -2.98
CA ALA A 116 -18.04 21.72 -3.95
C ALA A 116 -19.55 21.93 -4.01
#